data_AF-A0A255PDX7-F1
#
_entry.id   AF-A0A255PDX7-F1
#
_cell.length_a   1.000
_cell.length_b   1.000
_cell.length_c   1.000
_cell.angle_alpha   90.00
_cell.angle_beta   90.00
_cell.angle_gamma   90.00
#
_symmetry.space_group_name_H-M   'P 1'
#
loop_
_entity.id
_entity.type
_entity.pdbx_description
1 polymer ?
#
loop_
_entity_poly.entity_id
_entity_poly.type
_entity_poly.pdbx_seq_one_letter_code
_entity_poly.pdbx_strand_id
1 'polypeptide(L)'
;MTENTVSNAVAVRDNGPGAMVEHYRNDLAMVMPSHVKPDTFVRLAVGVLRRDKNLALAAQNNPAALMGALMDAAQLGLTPGTEQYYLVPRKQKGRLEIQGIRGYQGEIELIYRAGAVSSVIVEVVRQADTFRYTPGRDERPLHEIDWDVEDRGPLRLVYAYAVMKDGATSKVVVLNRAQVMKAKAMSQGSDSPYSPWQKHEEAMWMKTAAHRLTKWVPTSAEYMREQLRAQADVAAERQAAPAAAAPAGTAPAPMPVEPDDEGPIEGEFVDDEPGQTTWPNVAQPPV
;
A
#
# COMPACT_ATOMS: atom_id res chain seq x y z
N MET A 1 10.80 31.27 -69.26
CA MET A 1 10.10 31.30 -67.97
C MET A 1 9.72 29.87 -67.65
N THR A 2 10.45 29.22 -66.76
CA THR A 2 10.15 27.87 -66.27
C THR A 2 9.50 28.02 -64.91
N GLU A 3 8.19 27.77 -64.85
CA GLU A 3 7.41 27.80 -63.62
C GLU A 3 7.80 26.61 -62.73
N ASN A 4 8.44 26.92 -61.60
CA ASN A 4 8.65 25.97 -60.52
C ASN A 4 7.34 25.82 -59.74
N THR A 5 6.59 24.77 -60.04
CA THR A 5 5.46 24.31 -59.21
C THR A 5 6.03 23.67 -57.95
N VAL A 6 6.15 24.45 -56.87
CA VAL A 6 6.46 23.92 -55.53
C VAL A 6 5.22 23.19 -55.03
N SER A 7 5.23 21.86 -55.17
CA SER A 7 4.25 20.97 -54.53
C SER A 7 4.35 21.12 -53.01
N ASN A 8 3.41 21.88 -52.43
CA ASN A 8 3.12 21.84 -51.01
C ASN A 8 2.47 20.50 -50.66
N ALA A 9 3.29 19.49 -50.38
CA ALA A 9 2.84 18.30 -49.66
C ALA A 9 2.53 18.72 -48.22
N VAL A 10 1.27 19.10 -47.96
CA VAL A 10 0.76 19.27 -46.61
C VAL A 10 0.86 17.91 -45.93
N ALA A 11 1.86 17.73 -45.08
CA ALA A 11 1.93 16.60 -44.17
C ALA A 11 0.62 16.57 -43.39
N VAL A 12 -0.23 15.58 -43.68
CA VAL A 12 -1.43 15.31 -42.90
C VAL A 12 -0.95 15.11 -41.47
N ARG A 13 -1.15 16.11 -40.61
CA ARG A 13 -0.87 15.97 -39.19
C ARG A 13 -1.74 14.82 -38.70
N ASP A 14 -1.11 13.73 -38.32
CA ASP A 14 -1.78 12.63 -37.64
C ASP A 14 -2.36 13.22 -36.35
N ASN A 15 -3.66 13.49 -36.35
CA ASN A 15 -4.42 13.98 -35.20
C ASN A 15 -5.08 12.81 -34.46
N GLY A 16 -4.61 11.58 -34.68
CA GLY A 16 -5.12 10.40 -34.01
C GLY A 16 -4.84 10.43 -32.50
N PRO A 17 -5.50 9.55 -31.73
CA PRO A 17 -5.31 9.47 -30.27
C PRO A 17 -3.86 9.32 -29.83
N GLY A 18 -3.04 8.60 -30.60
CA GLY A 18 -1.62 8.44 -30.28
C GLY A 18 -0.87 9.77 -30.33
N ALA A 19 -1.08 10.58 -31.37
CA ALA A 19 -0.46 11.89 -31.49
C ALA A 19 -0.95 12.87 -30.42
N MET A 20 -2.22 12.74 -30.00
CA MET A 20 -2.75 13.48 -28.86
C MET A 20 -2.00 13.14 -27.57
N VAL A 21 -1.80 11.87 -27.26
CA VAL A 21 -1.07 11.45 -26.05
C VAL A 21 0.37 11.99 -26.04
N GLU A 22 1.04 12.01 -27.19
CA GLU A 22 2.36 12.64 -27.35
C GLU A 22 2.33 14.15 -27.12
N HIS A 23 1.29 14.85 -27.62
CA HIS A 23 1.13 16.29 -27.43
C HIS A 23 0.98 16.68 -25.95
N TYR A 24 0.23 15.88 -25.18
CA TYR A 24 -0.02 16.11 -23.75
C TYR A 24 1.05 15.50 -22.83
N ARG A 25 2.21 15.08 -23.37
CA ARG A 25 3.31 14.48 -22.58
C ARG A 25 3.71 15.33 -21.37
N ASN A 26 3.84 16.64 -21.55
CA ASN A 26 4.30 17.53 -20.48
C ASN A 26 3.25 17.65 -19.37
N ASP A 27 1.97 17.73 -19.72
CA ASP A 27 0.89 17.81 -18.75
C ASP A 27 0.77 16.51 -17.94
N LEU A 28 0.92 15.36 -18.61
CA LEU A 28 0.99 14.06 -17.95
C LEU A 28 2.21 13.97 -17.02
N ALA A 29 3.37 14.50 -17.44
CA ALA A 29 4.59 14.48 -16.63
C ALA A 29 4.48 15.29 -15.33
N MET A 30 3.73 16.40 -15.33
CA MET A 30 3.57 17.26 -14.15
C MET A 30 2.91 16.55 -12.97
N VAL A 31 2.03 15.59 -13.24
CA VAL A 31 1.26 14.87 -12.21
C VAL A 31 1.88 13.54 -11.81
N MET A 32 2.94 13.10 -12.52
CA MET A 32 3.58 11.81 -12.26
C MET A 32 4.44 11.83 -11.00
N PRO A 33 4.47 10.73 -10.23
CA PRO A 33 5.51 10.50 -9.24
C PRO A 33 6.92 10.53 -9.86
N SER A 34 7.90 11.01 -9.10
CA SER A 34 9.28 11.25 -9.57
C SER A 34 10.02 10.02 -10.10
N HIS A 35 9.60 8.81 -9.72
CA HIS A 35 10.21 7.56 -10.19
C HIS A 35 9.66 7.09 -11.56
N VAL A 36 8.57 7.68 -12.05
CA VAL A 36 7.96 7.34 -13.34
C VAL A 36 8.58 8.17 -14.44
N LYS A 37 9.05 7.52 -15.51
CA LYS A 37 9.63 8.20 -16.68
C LYS A 37 8.51 8.57 -17.67
N PRO A 38 8.28 9.86 -17.97
CA PRO A 38 7.20 10.28 -18.86
C PRO A 38 7.30 9.68 -20.27
N ASP A 39 8.50 9.58 -20.84
CA ASP A 39 8.72 9.00 -22.18
C ASP A 39 8.31 7.53 -22.26
N THR A 40 8.57 6.77 -21.20
CA THR A 40 8.19 5.35 -21.13
C THR A 40 6.68 5.23 -21.02
N PHE A 41 6.06 6.03 -20.14
CA PHE A 41 4.61 6.03 -19.96
C PHE A 41 3.86 6.35 -21.26
N VAL A 42 4.23 7.44 -21.93
CA VAL A 42 3.60 7.89 -23.18
C VAL A 42 3.77 6.85 -24.27
N ARG A 43 4.98 6.30 -24.45
CA ARG A 43 5.25 5.26 -25.45
C ARG A 43 4.40 4.01 -25.23
N LEU A 44 4.21 3.59 -23.97
CA LEU A 44 3.38 2.43 -23.65
C LEU A 44 1.90 2.72 -23.92
N ALA A 45 1.40 3.89 -23.52
CA ALA A 45 0.03 4.32 -23.82
C ALA A 45 -0.26 4.33 -25.33
N VAL A 46 0.64 4.93 -26.13
CA VAL A 46 0.54 4.94 -27.61
C VAL A 46 0.61 3.52 -28.17
N GLY A 47 1.51 2.68 -27.66
CA GLY A 47 1.65 1.28 -28.07
C GLY A 47 0.37 0.47 -27.86
N VAL A 48 -0.29 0.66 -26.72
CA VAL A 48 -1.56 -0.03 -26.38
C VAL A 48 -2.67 0.40 -27.34
N LEU A 49 -2.79 1.70 -27.65
CA LEU A 49 -3.75 2.22 -28.62
C LEU A 49 -3.49 1.68 -30.04
N ARG A 50 -2.23 1.50 -30.44
CA ARG A 50 -1.88 0.94 -31.76
C ARG A 50 -2.21 -0.55 -31.88
N ARG A 51 -2.11 -1.30 -30.77
CA ARG A 51 -2.32 -2.76 -30.76
C ARG A 51 -3.80 -3.14 -30.83
N ASP A 52 -4.69 -2.34 -30.23
CA ASP A 52 -6.12 -2.64 -30.13
C ASP A 52 -6.97 -1.64 -30.92
N LYS A 53 -7.55 -2.11 -32.04
CA LYS A 53 -8.41 -1.29 -32.91
C LYS A 53 -9.68 -0.79 -32.22
N ASN A 54 -10.27 -1.58 -31.32
CA ASN A 54 -11.46 -1.18 -30.58
C ASN A 54 -11.13 -0.11 -29.55
N LEU A 55 -9.96 -0.22 -28.91
CA LEU A 55 -9.46 0.80 -28.01
C LEU A 55 -9.13 2.10 -28.77
N ALA A 56 -8.46 2.01 -29.92
CA ALA A 56 -8.20 3.17 -30.78
C ALA A 56 -9.50 3.89 -31.19
N LEU A 57 -10.53 3.13 -31.60
CA LEU A 57 -11.85 3.67 -31.93
C LEU A 57 -12.51 4.32 -30.71
N ALA A 58 -12.45 3.67 -29.56
CA ALA A 58 -12.99 4.20 -28.31
C ALA A 58 -12.30 5.51 -27.88
N ALA A 59 -10.99 5.62 -28.09
CA ALA A 59 -10.23 6.84 -27.87
C ALA A 59 -10.65 7.96 -28.83
N GLN A 60 -10.86 7.63 -30.11
CA GLN A 60 -11.29 8.61 -31.11
C GLN A 60 -12.69 9.15 -30.79
N ASN A 61 -13.61 8.29 -30.35
CA ASN A 61 -14.98 8.67 -30.03
C ASN A 61 -15.06 9.63 -28.83
N ASN A 62 -14.17 9.46 -27.83
CA ASN A 62 -14.12 10.33 -26.66
C ASN A 62 -12.67 10.54 -26.18
N PRO A 63 -11.95 11.51 -26.78
CA PRO A 63 -10.57 11.78 -26.41
C PRO A 63 -10.42 12.32 -24.99
N ALA A 64 -11.44 13.00 -24.46
CA ALA A 64 -11.44 13.47 -23.08
C ALA A 64 -11.43 12.31 -22.08
N ALA A 65 -12.18 11.24 -22.35
CA ALA A 65 -12.17 10.03 -21.51
C ALA A 65 -10.82 9.30 -21.55
N LEU A 66 -10.16 9.26 -22.72
CA LEU A 66 -8.78 8.76 -22.82
C LEU A 66 -7.83 9.58 -21.94
N MET A 67 -7.84 10.89 -22.08
CA MET A 67 -6.95 11.76 -21.31
C MET A 67 -7.22 11.69 -19.81
N GLY A 68 -8.49 11.61 -19.40
CA GLY A 68 -8.86 11.37 -17.99
C GLY A 68 -8.27 10.07 -17.45
N ALA A 69 -8.43 8.96 -18.19
CA ALA A 69 -7.86 7.67 -17.78
C ALA A 69 -6.33 7.69 -17.70
N LEU A 70 -5.65 8.38 -18.63
CA LEU A 70 -4.20 8.51 -18.61
C LEU A 70 -3.72 9.44 -17.50
N MET A 71 -4.44 10.53 -17.20
CA MET A 71 -4.15 11.41 -16.07
C MET A 71 -4.27 10.67 -14.74
N ASP A 72 -5.33 9.87 -14.57
CA ASP A 72 -5.51 9.02 -13.39
C ASP A 72 -4.35 8.03 -13.22
N ALA A 73 -3.98 7.33 -14.31
CA ALA A 73 -2.86 6.40 -14.30
C ALA A 73 -1.52 7.11 -14.00
N ALA A 74 -1.31 8.29 -14.58
CA ALA A 74 -0.11 9.11 -14.37
C ALA A 74 0.02 9.58 -12.92
N GLN A 75 -1.06 10.12 -12.33
CA GLN A 75 -1.11 10.53 -10.92
C GLN A 75 -0.76 9.38 -9.97
N LEU A 76 -1.28 8.20 -10.25
CA LEU A 76 -1.00 6.99 -9.47
C LEU A 76 0.37 6.39 -9.80
N GLY A 77 1.04 6.86 -10.85
CA GLY A 77 2.27 6.26 -11.38
C GLY A 77 2.10 4.78 -11.71
N LEU A 78 0.96 4.40 -12.31
CA LEU A 78 0.65 3.06 -12.77
C LEU A 78 0.76 2.99 -14.29
N THR A 79 1.26 1.87 -14.79
CA THR A 79 1.55 1.73 -16.22
C THR A 79 0.27 1.43 -17.02
N PRO A 80 -0.12 2.28 -17.99
CA PRO A 80 -1.37 2.11 -18.73
C PRO A 80 -1.30 0.92 -19.69
N GLY A 81 -2.41 0.20 -19.82
CA GLY A 81 -2.54 -0.99 -20.66
C GLY A 81 -1.80 -2.21 -20.14
N THR A 82 -1.50 -2.25 -18.84
CA THR A 82 -0.93 -3.40 -18.14
C THR A 82 -1.87 -3.89 -17.05
N GLU A 83 -1.52 -4.98 -16.37
CA GLU A 83 -2.25 -5.50 -15.21
C GLU A 83 -2.29 -4.53 -14.01
N GLN A 84 -1.53 -3.44 -14.05
CA GLN A 84 -1.60 -2.34 -13.08
C GLN A 84 -2.77 -1.41 -13.35
N TYR A 85 -2.98 -1.05 -14.63
CA TYR A 85 -4.00 -0.11 -15.06
C TYR A 85 -4.48 -0.46 -16.47
N TYR A 86 -5.68 -1.03 -16.57
CA TYR A 86 -6.26 -1.43 -17.84
C TYR A 86 -6.94 -0.24 -18.53
N LEU A 87 -6.77 -0.16 -19.84
CA LEU A 87 -7.60 0.68 -20.71
C LEU A 87 -8.58 -0.24 -21.43
N VAL A 88 -9.88 -0.08 -21.17
CA VAL A 88 -10.91 -1.00 -21.66
C VAL A 88 -11.92 -0.22 -22.49
N PRO A 89 -12.24 -0.65 -23.72
CA PRO A 89 -13.32 -0.07 -24.49
C PRO A 89 -14.67 -0.54 -23.92
N ARG A 90 -15.52 0.40 -23.53
CA ARG A 90 -16.84 0.14 -22.94
C ARG A 90 -17.92 0.92 -23.67
N LYS A 91 -19.11 0.32 -23.81
CA LYS A 91 -20.27 1.03 -24.35
C LYS A 91 -20.92 1.85 -23.23
N GLN A 92 -20.85 3.17 -23.34
CA GLN A 92 -21.52 4.12 -22.48
C GLN A 92 -22.56 4.88 -23.30
N LYS A 93 -23.84 4.83 -22.89
CA LYS A 93 -24.96 5.50 -23.58
C LYS A 93 -24.98 5.27 -25.11
N GLY A 94 -24.66 4.05 -25.54
CA GLY A 94 -24.63 3.65 -26.96
C GLY A 94 -23.35 3.98 -27.73
N ARG A 95 -22.39 4.70 -27.12
CA ARG A 95 -21.09 5.02 -27.73
C ARG A 95 -19.97 4.21 -27.11
N LEU A 96 -18.99 3.80 -27.92
CA LEU A 96 -17.81 3.10 -27.42
C LEU A 96 -16.81 4.15 -26.90
N GLU A 97 -16.49 4.09 -25.62
CA GLU A 97 -15.59 5.02 -24.93
C GLU A 97 -14.51 4.25 -24.17
N ILE A 98 -13.36 4.88 -23.94
CA ILE A 98 -12.30 4.30 -23.12
C ILE A 98 -12.66 4.48 -21.65
N GLN A 99 -12.48 3.41 -20.88
CA GLN A 99 -12.51 3.45 -19.44
C GLN A 99 -11.17 2.97 -18.88
N GLY A 100 -10.57 3.78 -18.01
CA GLY A 100 -9.45 3.38 -17.18
C GLY A 100 -9.93 2.58 -15.98
N ILE A 101 -9.31 1.43 -15.74
CA ILE A 101 -9.67 0.55 -14.63
C ILE A 101 -8.39 0.10 -13.93
N ARG A 102 -8.27 0.41 -12.64
CA ARG A 102 -7.17 -0.09 -11.82
C ARG A 102 -7.24 -1.62 -11.72
N GLY A 103 -6.10 -2.25 -11.95
CA GLY A 103 -5.92 -3.68 -11.72
C GLY A 103 -5.48 -3.96 -10.29
N TYR A 104 -5.64 -5.20 -9.85
CA TYR A 104 -5.28 -5.59 -8.48
C TYR A 104 -3.77 -5.49 -8.25
N GLN A 105 -2.94 -5.76 -9.27
CA GLN A 105 -1.50 -5.56 -9.19
C GLN A 105 -1.13 -4.09 -8.98
N GLY A 106 -1.86 -3.17 -9.62
CA GLY A 106 -1.68 -1.75 -9.41
C GLY A 106 -2.10 -1.30 -8.01
N GLU A 107 -3.16 -1.89 -7.45
CA GLU A 107 -3.53 -1.68 -6.05
C GLU A 107 -2.46 -2.18 -5.09
N ILE A 108 -1.95 -3.40 -5.30
CA ILE A 108 -0.86 -3.98 -4.50
C ILE A 108 0.40 -3.10 -4.58
N GLU A 109 0.77 -2.64 -5.77
CA GLU A 109 1.92 -1.74 -5.95
C GLU A 109 1.74 -0.43 -5.19
N LEU A 110 0.55 0.17 -5.24
CA LEU A 110 0.24 1.38 -4.46
C LEU A 110 0.35 1.14 -2.95
N ILE A 111 -0.11 -0.01 -2.47
CA ILE A 111 0.01 -0.40 -1.06
C ILE A 111 1.49 -0.48 -0.64
N TYR A 112 2.32 -1.16 -1.43
CA TYR A 112 3.76 -1.23 -1.13
C TYR A 112 4.44 0.13 -1.22
N ARG A 113 4.06 0.96 -2.19
CA ARG A 113 4.62 2.31 -2.38
C ARG A 113 4.25 3.26 -1.25
N ALA A 114 3.12 3.04 -0.58
CA ALA A 114 2.75 3.77 0.64
C ALA A 114 3.69 3.45 1.83
N GLY A 115 4.51 2.41 1.73
CA GLY A 115 5.68 2.16 2.57
C GLY A 115 5.41 1.76 4.02
N ALA A 116 4.15 1.69 4.45
CA ALA A 116 3.76 1.20 5.76
C ALA A 116 3.64 -0.33 5.82
N VAL A 117 3.50 -0.97 4.66
CA VAL A 117 3.23 -2.40 4.49
C VAL A 117 4.51 -3.16 4.15
N SER A 118 4.73 -4.28 4.83
CA SER A 118 5.81 -5.24 4.58
C SER A 118 5.39 -6.34 3.61
N SER A 119 4.16 -6.84 3.70
CA SER A 119 3.61 -7.84 2.78
C SER A 119 2.11 -7.66 2.55
N VAL A 120 1.65 -8.00 1.35
CA VAL A 120 0.23 -8.05 0.99
C VAL A 120 -0.11 -9.47 0.57
N ILE A 121 -1.12 -10.06 1.19
CA ILE A 121 -1.60 -11.40 0.91
C ILE A 121 -2.98 -11.25 0.27
N VAL A 122 -3.16 -11.82 -0.92
CA VAL A 122 -4.45 -11.90 -1.62
C VAL A 122 -4.56 -13.29 -2.21
N GLU A 123 -5.42 -14.12 -1.65
CA GLU A 123 -5.47 -15.55 -1.98
C GLU A 123 -6.89 -16.06 -2.12
N VAL A 124 -7.07 -17.01 -3.02
CA VAL A 124 -8.34 -17.74 -3.17
C VAL A 124 -8.31 -19.03 -2.35
N VAL A 125 -9.48 -19.37 -1.82
CA VAL A 125 -9.73 -20.62 -1.11
C VAL A 125 -10.68 -21.43 -1.96
N ARG A 126 -10.27 -22.63 -2.32
CA ARG A 126 -11.03 -23.61 -3.08
C ARG A 126 -11.74 -24.59 -2.15
N GLN A 127 -12.54 -25.48 -2.73
CA GLN A 127 -13.37 -26.40 -1.96
C GLN A 127 -12.55 -27.40 -1.15
N ALA A 128 -11.43 -27.89 -1.70
CA ALA A 128 -10.55 -28.83 -1.02
C ALA A 128 -9.61 -28.18 0.01
N ASP A 129 -9.52 -26.84 0.04
CA ASP A 129 -8.60 -26.15 0.94
C ASP A 129 -9.17 -26.01 2.36
N THR A 130 -8.30 -26.16 3.35
CA THR A 130 -8.62 -25.88 4.74
C THR A 130 -8.45 -24.38 5.01
N PHE A 131 -9.52 -23.74 5.50
CA PHE A 131 -9.49 -22.32 5.84
C PHE A 131 -10.19 -22.08 7.18
N ARG A 132 -9.46 -21.50 8.13
CA ARG A 132 -9.97 -21.12 9.45
C ARG A 132 -9.61 -19.67 9.75
N TYR A 133 -10.63 -18.88 10.05
CA TYR A 133 -10.47 -17.50 10.52
C TYR A 133 -11.69 -17.07 11.32
N THR A 134 -11.45 -16.60 12.54
CA THR A 134 -12.46 -16.05 13.45
C THR A 134 -12.10 -14.59 13.74
N PRO A 135 -12.82 -13.62 13.16
CA PRO A 135 -12.56 -12.20 13.39
C PRO A 135 -12.55 -11.87 14.89
N GLY A 136 -11.53 -11.13 15.34
CA GLY A 136 -11.36 -10.72 16.73
C GLY A 136 -10.73 -11.77 17.65
N ARG A 137 -10.59 -13.03 17.22
CA ARG A 137 -9.81 -14.06 17.92
C ARG A 137 -8.49 -14.36 17.20
N ASP A 138 -8.56 -14.61 15.91
CA ASP A 138 -7.42 -14.99 15.10
C ASP A 138 -6.79 -13.72 14.51
N GLU A 139 -5.47 -13.54 14.64
CA GLU A 139 -4.78 -12.40 14.04
C GLU A 139 -4.74 -12.50 12.51
N ARG A 140 -4.50 -13.71 12.00
CA ARG A 140 -4.38 -14.01 10.57
C ARG A 140 -5.18 -15.26 10.21
N PRO A 141 -5.66 -15.40 8.97
CA PRO A 141 -6.25 -16.64 8.50
C PRO A 141 -5.24 -17.78 8.46
N LEU A 142 -5.66 -18.96 8.90
CA LEU A 142 -4.97 -20.21 8.59
C LEU A 142 -5.52 -20.73 7.27
N HIS A 143 -4.67 -20.79 6.24
CA HIS A 143 -5.01 -21.32 4.92
C HIS A 143 -4.00 -22.42 4.56
N GLU A 144 -4.47 -23.66 4.52
CA GLU A 144 -3.66 -24.82 4.17
C GLU A 144 -4.13 -25.36 2.83
N ILE A 145 -3.16 -25.54 1.93
CA ILE A 145 -3.36 -26.03 0.57
C ILE A 145 -2.63 -27.36 0.46
N ASP A 146 -3.36 -28.39 0.02
CA ASP A 146 -2.75 -29.62 -0.45
C ASP A 146 -2.28 -29.40 -1.90
N TRP A 147 -0.96 -29.28 -2.07
CA TRP A 147 -0.34 -28.99 -3.37
C TRP A 147 -0.21 -30.25 -4.24
N ASP A 148 -0.39 -31.45 -3.69
CA ASP A 148 -0.28 -32.72 -4.42
C ASP A 148 -1.60 -33.11 -5.11
N VAL A 149 -2.71 -32.42 -4.80
CA VAL A 149 -4.02 -32.65 -5.41
C VAL A 149 -4.12 -31.97 -6.78
N GLU A 150 -4.50 -32.74 -7.80
CA GLU A 150 -4.66 -32.26 -9.19
C GLU A 150 -5.83 -31.25 -9.35
N ASP A 151 -6.97 -31.50 -8.68
CA ASP A 151 -8.13 -30.61 -8.69
C ASP A 151 -8.55 -30.22 -7.26
N ARG A 152 -8.24 -28.98 -6.88
CA ARG A 152 -8.65 -28.36 -5.59
C ARG A 152 -10.15 -28.02 -5.54
N GLY A 153 -10.87 -28.21 -6.64
CA GLY A 153 -12.29 -27.91 -6.78
C GLY A 153 -12.59 -26.43 -7.01
N PRO A 154 -13.88 -26.06 -7.00
CA PRO A 154 -14.34 -24.71 -7.32
C PRO A 154 -13.93 -23.66 -6.28
N LEU A 155 -13.90 -22.40 -6.71
CA LEU A 155 -13.66 -21.25 -5.84
C LEU A 155 -14.76 -21.13 -4.77
N ARG A 156 -14.34 -21.10 -3.50
CA ARG A 156 -15.20 -21.08 -2.31
C ARG A 156 -15.15 -19.72 -1.61
N LEU A 157 -13.95 -19.22 -1.29
CA LEU A 157 -13.71 -17.92 -0.65
C LEU A 157 -12.56 -17.19 -1.35
N VAL A 158 -12.42 -15.90 -1.05
CA VAL A 158 -11.19 -15.14 -1.31
C VAL A 158 -10.92 -14.26 -0.10
N TYR A 159 -9.65 -14.12 0.27
CA TYR A 159 -9.27 -13.23 1.35
C TYR A 159 -8.10 -12.33 0.97
N ALA A 160 -8.00 -11.20 1.67
CA ALA A 160 -6.91 -10.27 1.53
C ALA A 160 -6.57 -9.60 2.87
N TYR A 161 -5.29 -9.47 3.17
CA TYR A 161 -4.79 -8.68 4.30
C TYR A 161 -3.38 -8.15 3.99
N ALA A 162 -2.92 -7.20 4.78
CA ALA A 162 -1.56 -6.69 4.74
C ALA A 162 -0.89 -6.88 6.09
N VAL A 163 0.41 -7.17 6.08
CA VAL A 163 1.27 -7.11 7.25
C VAL A 163 2.01 -5.78 7.20
N MET A 164 1.93 -5.01 8.28
CA MET A 164 2.60 -3.73 8.42
C MET A 164 4.08 -3.94 8.75
N LYS A 165 4.90 -2.90 8.63
CA LYS A 165 6.35 -2.98 8.95
C LYS A 165 6.64 -3.22 10.42
N ASP A 166 5.74 -2.85 11.32
CA ASP A 166 5.80 -3.13 12.76
C ASP A 166 5.28 -4.54 13.12
N GLY A 167 4.87 -5.32 12.13
CA GLY A 167 4.33 -6.67 12.30
C GLY A 167 2.81 -6.72 12.50
N ALA A 168 2.15 -5.58 12.69
CA ALA A 168 0.70 -5.53 12.86
C ALA A 168 -0.02 -6.04 11.61
N THR A 169 -1.13 -6.74 11.80
CA THR A 169 -1.96 -7.22 10.68
C THR A 169 -3.10 -6.22 10.42
N SER A 170 -3.27 -5.82 9.16
CA SER A 170 -4.40 -4.96 8.77
C SER A 170 -5.73 -5.72 8.89
N LYS A 171 -6.85 -5.04 8.64
CA LYS A 171 -8.14 -5.72 8.63
C LYS A 171 -8.15 -6.82 7.55
N VAL A 172 -8.33 -8.05 7.99
CA VAL A 172 -8.53 -9.18 7.09
C VAL A 172 -9.89 -9.08 6.41
N VAL A 173 -9.86 -8.94 5.10
CA VAL A 173 -11.04 -9.02 4.23
C VAL A 173 -11.24 -10.49 3.87
N VAL A 174 -12.39 -11.06 4.19
CA VAL A 174 -12.79 -12.41 3.72
C VAL A 174 -14.11 -12.29 2.99
N LEU A 175 -14.16 -12.79 1.75
CA LEU A 175 -15.34 -12.77 0.90
C LEU A 175 -15.76 -14.18 0.54
N ASN A 176 -17.05 -14.44 0.70
CA ASN A 176 -17.65 -15.65 0.14
C ASN A 176 -18.11 -15.46 -1.30
N ARG A 177 -18.42 -16.57 -1.98
CA ARG A 177 -18.97 -16.59 -3.34
C ARG A 177 -20.12 -15.60 -3.53
N ALA A 178 -21.07 -15.52 -2.59
CA ALA A 178 -22.22 -14.62 -2.70
C ALA A 178 -21.81 -13.14 -2.72
N GLN A 179 -20.84 -12.74 -1.90
CA GLN A 179 -20.32 -11.37 -1.86
C GLN A 179 -19.53 -11.01 -3.12
N VAL A 180 -18.78 -11.96 -3.68
CA VAL A 180 -18.07 -11.77 -4.94
C VAL A 180 -19.05 -11.67 -6.11
N MET A 181 -20.07 -12.53 -6.16
CA MET A 181 -21.10 -12.48 -7.19
C MET A 181 -21.91 -11.18 -7.15
N LYS A 182 -22.16 -10.61 -5.96
CA LYS A 182 -22.75 -9.27 -5.84
C LYS A 182 -21.86 -8.19 -6.48
N ALA A 183 -20.53 -8.28 -6.32
CA ALA A 183 -19.60 -7.37 -6.99
C ALA A 183 -19.54 -7.61 -8.51
N LYS A 184 -19.64 -8.87 -8.95
CA LYS A 184 -19.76 -9.24 -10.38
C LYS A 184 -20.99 -8.59 -11.01
N ALA A 185 -22.15 -8.64 -10.35
CA ALA A 185 -23.39 -8.06 -10.86
C ALA A 185 -23.33 -6.54 -11.07
N MET A 186 -22.48 -5.83 -10.32
CA MET A 186 -22.25 -4.39 -10.51
C MET A 186 -21.27 -4.09 -11.66
N SER A 187 -20.56 -5.10 -12.17
CA SER A 187 -19.61 -4.94 -13.27
C SER A 187 -20.33 -4.97 -14.61
N GLN A 188 -20.25 -3.88 -15.37
CA GLN A 188 -20.85 -3.82 -16.70
C GLN A 188 -20.32 -4.97 -17.58
N GLY A 189 -21.21 -5.65 -18.32
CA GLY A 189 -20.80 -6.72 -19.24
C GLY A 189 -20.15 -7.93 -18.57
N SER A 190 -20.41 -8.17 -17.28
CA SER A 190 -19.91 -9.33 -16.53
C SER A 190 -20.24 -10.66 -17.19
N ASP A 191 -21.38 -10.73 -17.88
CA ASP A 191 -21.95 -11.95 -18.46
C ASP A 191 -21.57 -12.14 -19.94
N SER A 192 -20.79 -11.22 -20.51
CA SER A 192 -20.28 -11.38 -21.87
C SER A 192 -19.31 -12.57 -21.94
N PRO A 193 -19.31 -13.36 -23.04
CA PRO A 193 -18.32 -14.43 -23.25
C PRO A 193 -16.86 -13.92 -23.23
N TYR A 194 -16.67 -12.63 -23.50
CA TYR A 194 -15.36 -11.98 -23.50
C TYR A 194 -15.00 -11.32 -22.16
N SER A 195 -15.89 -11.43 -21.16
CA SER A 195 -15.70 -10.85 -19.83
C SER A 195 -14.52 -11.52 -19.11
N PRO A 196 -13.70 -10.73 -18.38
CA PRO A 196 -12.69 -11.28 -17.47
C PRO A 196 -13.29 -12.26 -16.45
N TRP A 197 -14.56 -12.10 -16.08
CA TRP A 197 -15.26 -13.03 -15.19
C TRP A 197 -15.46 -14.43 -15.78
N GLN A 198 -15.44 -14.58 -17.10
CA GLN A 198 -15.56 -15.87 -17.78
C GLN A 198 -14.19 -16.47 -18.10
N LYS A 199 -13.20 -15.64 -18.43
CA LYS A 199 -11.85 -16.09 -18.84
C LYS A 199 -10.84 -16.21 -17.70
N HIS A 200 -11.00 -15.39 -16.67
CA HIS A 200 -10.05 -15.20 -15.58
C HIS A 200 -10.80 -15.02 -14.25
N GLU A 201 -11.70 -15.97 -13.93
CA GLU A 201 -12.56 -15.89 -12.74
C GLU A 201 -11.75 -15.68 -11.46
N GLU A 202 -10.68 -16.46 -11.26
CA GLU A 202 -9.82 -16.38 -10.07
C GLU A 202 -9.21 -14.98 -9.88
N ALA A 203 -8.67 -14.39 -10.95
CA ALA A 203 -8.12 -13.04 -10.91
C ALA A 203 -9.19 -11.99 -10.56
N MET A 204 -10.45 -12.19 -10.97
CA MET A 204 -11.55 -11.31 -10.60
C MET A 204 -11.96 -11.42 -9.13
N TRP A 205 -11.86 -12.62 -8.54
CA TRP A 205 -12.03 -12.81 -7.11
C TRP A 205 -10.93 -12.08 -6.34
N MET A 206 -9.67 -12.30 -6.71
CA MET A 206 -8.52 -11.63 -6.10
C MET A 206 -8.62 -10.11 -6.20
N LYS A 207 -8.98 -9.59 -7.38
CA LYS A 207 -9.24 -8.15 -7.57
C LYS A 207 -10.33 -7.63 -6.63
N THR A 208 -11.40 -8.38 -6.44
CA THR A 208 -12.49 -7.95 -5.54
C THR A 208 -12.02 -7.87 -4.09
N ALA A 209 -11.16 -8.80 -3.65
CA ALA A 209 -10.59 -8.79 -2.31
C ALA A 209 -9.55 -7.68 -2.12
N ALA A 210 -8.60 -7.54 -3.05
CA ALA A 210 -7.61 -6.47 -3.06
C ALA A 210 -8.25 -5.09 -3.02
N HIS A 211 -9.28 -4.86 -3.86
CA HIS A 211 -9.99 -3.59 -3.90
C HIS A 211 -10.65 -3.25 -2.55
N ARG A 212 -11.21 -4.24 -1.85
CA ARG A 212 -11.78 -4.02 -0.52
C ARG A 212 -10.70 -3.80 0.55
N LEU A 213 -9.52 -4.40 0.40
CA LEU A 213 -8.39 -4.21 1.30
C LEU A 213 -7.90 -2.76 1.27
N THR A 214 -7.91 -2.10 0.10
CA THR A 214 -7.45 -0.70 -0.05
C THR A 214 -8.12 0.31 0.89
N LYS A 215 -9.29 -0.02 1.45
CA LYS A 215 -10.01 0.80 2.44
C LYS A 215 -9.40 0.78 3.85
N TRP A 216 -8.51 -0.18 4.11
CA TRP A 216 -7.98 -0.48 5.44
C TRP A 216 -6.46 -0.36 5.51
N VAL A 217 -5.82 -0.01 4.40
CA VAL A 217 -4.36 0.09 4.29
C VAL A 217 -3.96 1.38 3.58
N PRO A 218 -2.81 1.97 3.93
CA PRO A 218 -2.26 3.11 3.19
C PRO A 218 -2.01 2.73 1.73
N THR A 219 -2.43 3.59 0.80
CA THR A 219 -2.20 3.43 -0.65
C THR A 219 -1.53 4.65 -1.29
N SER A 220 -1.45 5.77 -0.57
CA SER A 220 -0.78 7.00 -1.02
C SER A 220 0.63 7.07 -0.47
N ALA A 221 1.58 7.44 -1.32
CA ALA A 221 2.95 7.75 -0.92
C ALA A 221 3.05 9.01 -0.04
N GLU A 222 2.03 9.86 0.00
CA GLU A 222 1.96 10.98 0.95
C GLU A 222 2.00 10.50 2.40
N TYR A 223 1.45 9.33 2.69
CA TYR A 223 1.51 8.71 4.01
C TYR A 223 2.95 8.55 4.51
N MET A 224 3.88 8.08 3.67
CA MET A 224 5.30 8.02 4.03
C MET A 224 5.90 9.41 4.28
N ARG A 225 5.58 10.39 3.42
CA ARG A 225 6.13 11.75 3.56
C ARG A 225 5.66 12.40 4.85
N GLU A 226 4.40 12.19 5.22
CA GLU A 226 3.83 12.66 6.47
C GLU A 226 4.46 11.97 7.68
N GLN A 227 4.62 10.63 7.65
CA GLN A 227 5.33 9.91 8.71
C GLN A 227 6.78 10.35 8.87
N LEU A 228 7.51 10.53 7.77
CA LEU A 228 8.91 11.00 7.81
C LEU A 228 9.00 12.43 8.34
N ARG A 229 8.06 13.32 7.98
CA ARG A 229 7.97 14.67 8.55
C ARG A 229 7.70 14.61 10.06
N ALA A 230 6.69 13.86 10.48
CA ALA A 230 6.36 13.70 11.89
C ALA A 230 7.53 13.12 12.70
N GLN A 231 8.27 12.15 12.15
CA GLN A 231 9.48 11.61 12.79
C GLN A 231 10.61 12.64 12.87
N ALA A 232 10.81 13.45 11.82
CA ALA A 232 11.81 14.51 11.80
C ALA A 232 11.45 15.62 12.82
N ASP A 233 10.17 15.98 12.94
CA ASP A 233 9.70 16.97 13.90
C ASP A 233 9.91 16.49 15.35
N VAL A 234 9.57 15.22 15.65
CA VAL A 234 9.85 14.61 16.96
C VAL A 234 11.36 14.53 17.25
N ALA A 235 12.17 14.21 16.24
CA ALA A 235 13.63 14.18 16.40
C ALA A 235 14.22 15.58 16.66
N ALA A 236 13.72 16.59 15.96
CA ALA A 236 14.10 17.99 16.16
C ALA A 236 13.68 18.48 17.55
N GLU A 237 12.48 18.13 18.02
CA GLU A 237 12.01 18.45 19.37
C GLU A 237 12.87 17.77 20.45
N ARG A 238 13.26 16.50 20.25
CA ARG A 238 14.18 15.78 21.15
C ARG A 238 15.59 16.36 21.17
N GLN A 239 16.08 16.92 20.06
CA GLN A 239 17.36 17.62 20.00
C GLN A 239 17.29 19.04 20.58
N ALA A 240 16.12 19.68 20.51
CA ALA A 240 15.87 21.01 21.08
C ALA A 240 15.52 20.97 22.58
N ALA A 241 15.19 19.80 23.14
CA ALA A 241 15.05 19.62 24.57
C ALA A 241 16.42 19.89 25.25
N PRO A 242 16.52 20.89 26.13
CA PRO A 242 17.79 21.21 26.76
C PRO A 242 18.24 20.01 27.59
N ALA A 243 19.51 19.62 27.45
CA ALA A 243 20.17 18.74 28.40
C ALA A 243 19.85 19.27 29.79
N ALA A 244 19.09 18.50 30.58
CA ALA A 244 18.76 18.86 31.94
C ALA A 244 20.07 19.17 32.65
N ALA A 245 20.30 20.46 32.91
CA ALA A 245 21.44 20.90 33.67
C ALA A 245 21.36 20.18 35.01
N ALA A 246 22.33 19.30 35.27
CA ALA A 246 22.55 18.80 36.61
C ALA A 246 22.61 20.02 37.54
N PRO A 247 21.85 20.06 38.65
CA PRO A 247 21.91 21.18 39.55
C PRO A 247 23.35 21.29 40.05
N ALA A 248 24.01 22.40 39.71
CA ALA A 248 25.33 22.72 40.23
C ALA A 248 25.24 22.71 41.76
N GLY A 249 25.91 21.74 42.39
CA GLY A 249 26.00 21.65 43.85
C GLY A 249 26.57 22.95 44.40
N THR A 250 25.73 23.73 45.07
CA THR A 250 26.19 24.83 45.90
C THR A 250 26.88 24.21 47.11
N ALA A 251 28.19 24.46 47.23
CA ALA A 251 28.94 24.09 48.43
C ALA A 251 28.36 24.85 49.64
N PRO A 252 28.06 24.18 50.76
CA PRO A 252 27.60 24.86 51.96
C PRO A 252 28.76 25.62 52.61
N ALA A 253 28.58 26.93 52.81
CA ALA A 253 29.45 27.75 53.66
C ALA A 253 29.13 27.49 55.14
N PRO A 254 30.13 27.55 56.04
CA PRO A 254 30.03 27.05 57.41
C PRO A 254 29.20 27.97 58.31
N MET A 255 28.35 27.38 59.16
CA MET A 255 27.63 28.10 60.21
C MET A 255 28.57 28.46 61.39
N PRO A 256 28.40 29.64 62.03
CA PRO A 256 29.11 29.97 63.26
C PRO A 256 28.51 29.22 64.45
N VAL A 257 29.39 28.71 65.31
CA VAL A 257 29.09 28.01 66.56
C VAL A 257 28.95 29.05 67.68
N GLU A 258 27.92 28.94 68.50
CA GLU A 258 27.95 29.46 69.87
C GLU A 258 27.66 28.32 70.87
N PRO A 259 28.27 28.39 72.06
CA PRO A 259 28.62 27.22 72.86
C PRO A 259 27.51 26.89 73.86
N ASP A 260 27.43 25.64 74.27
CA ASP A 260 27.17 25.37 75.68
C ASP A 260 27.87 24.09 76.14
N ASP A 261 28.41 24.26 77.35
CA ASP A 261 29.41 23.53 78.10
C ASP A 261 29.24 22.02 78.25
N GLU A 262 30.41 21.39 78.35
CA GLU A 262 30.66 20.03 78.80
C GLU A 262 30.20 19.78 80.25
N GLY A 263 29.71 18.56 80.50
CA GLY A 263 29.74 17.95 81.83
C GLY A 263 29.43 16.45 81.76
N PRO A 264 30.13 15.57 82.51
CA PRO A 264 30.67 14.34 81.93
C PRO A 264 29.95 13.02 82.30
N ILE A 265 29.96 12.13 81.29
CA ILE A 265 30.15 10.67 81.24
C ILE A 265 30.29 9.86 82.56
N GLU A 266 29.52 8.76 82.63
CA GLU A 266 29.90 7.34 82.89
C GLU A 266 28.61 6.59 83.30
N GLY A 267 28.22 5.41 82.84
CA GLY A 267 28.75 4.40 81.90
C GLY A 267 28.00 3.09 82.21
N GLU A 268 27.59 2.31 81.20
CA GLU A 268 27.50 0.85 81.34
C GLU A 268 27.35 0.19 79.95
N PHE A 269 28.22 -0.78 79.70
CA PHE A 269 28.34 -1.62 78.52
C PHE A 269 27.44 -2.86 78.67
N VAL A 270 26.74 -3.26 77.62
CA VAL A 270 26.34 -4.67 77.41
C VAL A 270 26.46 -5.02 75.93
N ASP A 271 27.30 -6.01 75.63
CA ASP A 271 27.60 -6.60 74.33
C ASP A 271 26.72 -7.84 74.00
N ASP A 272 26.88 -8.31 72.75
CA ASP A 272 26.57 -9.63 72.15
C ASP A 272 25.14 -9.89 71.59
N GLU A 273 24.89 -10.47 70.40
CA GLU A 273 25.66 -10.90 69.21
C GLU A 273 24.63 -11.21 68.05
N PRO A 274 25.03 -11.52 66.79
CA PRO A 274 24.20 -11.46 65.58
C PRO A 274 23.60 -12.80 65.10
N GLY A 275 22.43 -12.76 64.44
CA GLY A 275 21.74 -13.92 63.86
C GLY A 275 21.47 -13.84 62.35
N GLN A 276 22.34 -14.51 61.58
CA GLN A 276 22.24 -15.17 60.26
C GLN A 276 21.15 -14.78 59.22
N THR A 277 21.63 -14.37 58.04
CA THR A 277 20.91 -14.27 56.76
C THR A 277 21.14 -15.54 55.91
N THR A 278 20.08 -16.22 55.46
CA THR A 278 20.17 -17.32 54.48
C THR A 278 19.34 -17.00 53.22
N TRP A 279 19.96 -17.18 52.04
CA TRP A 279 19.35 -17.05 50.71
C TRP A 279 18.88 -18.43 50.21
N PRO A 280 17.74 -18.56 49.49
CA PRO A 280 17.31 -19.85 48.95
C PRO A 280 17.97 -20.21 47.59
N ASN A 281 18.22 -21.51 47.42
CA ASN A 281 18.95 -22.16 46.32
C ASN A 281 18.02 -22.62 45.18
N VAL A 282 18.57 -22.67 43.96
CA VAL A 282 17.93 -22.96 42.66
C VAL A 282 17.72 -24.46 42.44
N ALA A 283 16.57 -24.87 41.91
CA ALA A 283 16.25 -26.27 41.57
C ALA A 283 16.49 -26.59 40.08
N GLN A 284 17.14 -27.73 39.80
CA GLN A 284 17.23 -28.39 38.49
C GLN A 284 16.31 -29.64 38.43
N PRO A 285 15.88 -30.09 37.24
CA PRO A 285 14.86 -31.16 37.09
C PRO A 285 15.46 -32.58 37.04
N PRO A 286 14.69 -33.63 37.39
CA PRO A 286 15.14 -35.02 37.28
C PRO A 286 14.72 -35.72 35.97
N VAL A 287 15.44 -36.82 35.75
CA VAL A 287 15.55 -37.76 34.61
C VAL A 287 14.23 -38.33 34.08
#